data_AF-A0ABD6W9W0-F1
#
_entry.id   AF-A0ABD6W9W0-F1
#
_cell.length_a   1.000
_cell.length_b   1.000
_cell.length_c   1.000
_cell.angle_alpha   90.00
_cell.angle_beta   90.00
_cell.angle_gamma   90.00
#
_symmetry.space_group_name_H-M   'P 1'
#
loop_
_entity.id
_entity.type
_entity.pdbx_description
1 polymer ?
#
loop_
_entity_poly.entity_id
_entity_poly.type
_entity_poly.pdbx_seq_one_letter_code
_entity_poly.pdbx_strand_id
1 'polypeptide(L)'
;MYPSSGIMAHMFADDTPLQMRMHSGTSGTINSVSAQRREENAATVLLQARVDPRIRRAVKDAAAESGVSISLYVETLFSDMLAAQGRLPKVHSSRQRPADELPVLEEATTHAA
;
A
#
# COMPACT_ATOMS: atom_id res chain seq x y z
N MET A 1 -64.03 0.22 -17.97
CA MET A 1 -63.19 1.17 -18.71
C MET A 1 -63.77 2.57 -18.50
N TYR A 2 -63.18 3.33 -17.56
CA TYR A 2 -63.37 4.77 -17.36
C TYR A 2 -62.06 5.31 -16.75
N PRO A 3 -61.54 6.46 -17.21
CA PRO A 3 -60.36 7.10 -16.63
C PRO A 3 -60.75 8.04 -15.49
N SER A 4 -59.86 8.26 -14.52
CA SER A 4 -59.97 9.37 -13.58
C SER A 4 -58.60 9.96 -13.30
N SER A 5 -58.41 11.14 -13.90
CA SER A 5 -57.33 12.07 -13.68
C SER A 5 -57.37 12.59 -12.25
N GLY A 6 -56.22 12.62 -11.57
CA GLY A 6 -56.05 13.25 -10.27
C GLY A 6 -54.65 13.84 -10.18
N ILE A 7 -54.59 15.14 -10.39
CA ILE A 7 -53.41 15.99 -10.55
C ILE A 7 -52.58 16.06 -9.26
N MET A 8 -51.25 16.04 -9.43
CA MET A 8 -50.24 16.28 -8.41
C MET A 8 -50.46 17.61 -7.69
N ALA A 9 -50.63 17.57 -6.37
CA ALA A 9 -50.45 18.72 -5.50
C ALA A 9 -49.00 18.72 -4.98
N HIS A 10 -48.13 19.48 -5.66
CA HIS A 10 -46.93 20.03 -5.05
C HIS A 10 -47.36 21.21 -4.17
N MET A 11 -47.27 21.06 -2.85
CA MET A 11 -47.10 22.19 -1.93
C MET A 11 -45.96 21.84 -0.99
N PHE A 12 -44.80 22.41 -1.29
CA PHE A 12 -43.71 22.56 -0.33
C PHE A 12 -44.11 23.69 0.63
N ALA A 13 -44.23 23.35 1.91
CA ALA A 13 -44.17 24.31 3.00
C ALA A 13 -42.95 23.95 3.85
N ASP A 14 -41.99 24.87 3.84
CA ASP A 14 -40.83 24.97 4.72
C ASP A 14 -41.29 24.96 6.19
N ASP A 15 -40.72 24.09 7.02
CA ASP A 15 -40.54 24.29 8.47
C ASP A 15 -39.83 23.06 9.07
N THR A 16 -38.52 22.97 8.83
CA THR A 16 -37.65 22.01 9.54
C THR A 16 -37.10 22.70 10.79
N PRO A 17 -37.54 22.35 12.03
CA PRO A 17 -36.83 22.81 13.21
C PRO A 17 -35.49 22.08 13.32
N LEU A 18 -34.40 22.85 13.31
CA LEU A 18 -33.05 22.41 13.67
C LEU A 18 -33.04 21.90 15.11
N GLN A 19 -33.26 20.60 15.31
CA GLN A 19 -33.03 19.97 16.60
C GLN A 19 -31.58 19.49 16.70
N MET A 20 -30.78 20.30 17.39
CA MET A 20 -29.55 19.85 18.05
C MET A 20 -29.89 18.65 18.95
N ARG A 21 -29.44 17.46 18.55
CA ARG A 21 -29.48 16.27 19.39
C ARG A 21 -28.06 15.86 19.73
N MET A 22 -27.61 16.32 20.90
CA MET A 22 -26.45 15.73 21.57
C MET A 22 -26.83 14.31 21.99
N HIS A 23 -26.16 13.31 21.40
CA HIS A 23 -26.16 11.94 21.89
C HIS A 23 -24.73 11.52 22.16
N SER A 24 -24.41 11.50 23.46
CA SER A 24 -23.26 10.82 24.05
C SER A 24 -23.45 9.30 24.01
N GLY A 25 -22.35 8.55 23.87
CA GLY A 25 -22.25 7.17 24.37
C GLY A 25 -22.16 6.04 23.32
N THR A 26 -20.92 5.79 22.89
CA THR A 26 -20.20 4.49 22.94
C THR A 26 -20.90 3.19 22.53
N SER A 27 -20.37 2.53 21.48
CA SER A 27 -19.88 1.12 21.43
C SER A 27 -19.61 0.78 19.95
N GLY A 28 -18.44 0.35 19.47
CA GLY A 28 -17.42 -0.47 20.10
C GLY A 28 -17.22 -1.73 19.23
N THR A 29 -16.55 -1.60 18.08
CA THR A 29 -15.92 -2.75 17.40
C THR A 29 -14.64 -2.27 16.72
N ILE A 30 -13.63 -2.05 17.55
CA ILE A 30 -12.25 -1.98 17.11
C ILE A 30 -11.80 -3.43 16.96
N ASN A 31 -11.65 -3.90 15.71
CA ASN A 31 -10.94 -5.14 15.45
C ASN A 31 -9.50 -4.93 15.91
N SER A 32 -9.17 -5.49 17.08
CA SER A 32 -7.80 -5.53 17.59
C SER A 32 -7.00 -6.52 16.75
N VAL A 33 -6.52 -6.08 15.59
CA VAL A 33 -5.30 -6.64 15.02
C VAL A 33 -4.22 -6.27 16.01
N SER A 34 -3.74 -7.25 16.79
CA SER A 34 -2.65 -7.08 17.73
C SER A 34 -1.47 -6.43 16.99
N ALA A 35 -1.26 -5.14 17.27
CA ALA A 35 -0.08 -4.42 16.84
C ALA A 35 1.11 -5.09 17.51
N GLN A 36 1.72 -6.04 16.80
CA GLN A 36 3.03 -6.56 17.13
C GLN A 36 3.92 -5.32 17.32
N ARG A 37 4.40 -5.11 18.56
CA ARG A 37 5.15 -3.90 18.92
C ARG A 37 6.31 -3.76 17.94
N ARG A 38 6.20 -2.78 17.04
CA ARG A 38 7.34 -2.27 16.28
C ARG A 38 8.36 -1.78 17.31
N GLU A 39 9.64 -1.91 17.00
CA GLU A 39 10.69 -1.19 17.74
C GLU A 39 10.21 0.25 17.96
N GLU A 40 10.13 0.65 19.24
CA GLU A 40 9.60 1.95 19.63
C GLU A 40 10.42 3.04 18.87
N ASN A 41 9.78 3.69 17.89
CA ASN A 41 10.34 4.73 16.99
C ASN A 41 10.99 4.30 15.66
N ALA A 42 10.87 3.04 15.22
CA ALA A 42 11.30 2.69 13.85
C ALA A 42 10.27 3.20 12.81
N ALA A 43 10.64 4.24 12.05
CA ALA A 43 9.81 4.73 10.96
C ALA A 43 9.62 3.64 9.90
N THR A 44 8.38 3.41 9.46
CA THR A 44 8.12 2.54 8.31
C THR A 44 8.71 3.19 7.06
N VAL A 45 9.64 2.50 6.41
CA VAL A 45 10.29 2.96 5.18
C VAL A 45 9.68 2.26 3.96
N LEU A 46 9.67 2.95 2.82
CA LEU A 46 9.22 2.37 1.55
C LEU A 46 10.34 1.53 0.93
N LEU A 47 10.10 0.23 0.76
CA LEU A 47 10.99 -0.64 -0.01
C LEU A 47 10.56 -0.63 -1.49
N GLN A 48 11.38 -0.01 -2.34
CA GLN A 48 11.16 0.00 -3.80
C GLN A 48 12.05 -1.04 -4.49
N ALA A 49 11.45 -1.94 -5.26
CA ALA A 49 12.18 -2.94 -6.04
C ALA A 49 11.57 -3.13 -7.43
N ARG A 50 12.42 -3.39 -8.42
CA ARG A 50 11.98 -3.90 -9.71
C ARG A 50 11.90 -5.42 -9.62
N VAL A 51 10.74 -5.96 -9.97
CA VAL A 51 10.47 -7.40 -9.93
C VAL A 51 9.88 -7.84 -11.26
N ASP A 52 10.06 -9.12 -11.59
CA ASP A 52 9.39 -9.71 -12.74
C ASP A 52 7.86 -9.58 -12.59
N PRO A 53 7.12 -9.18 -13.64
CA PRO A 53 5.67 -9.02 -13.57
C PRO A 53 4.91 -10.27 -13.11
N ARG A 54 5.42 -11.48 -13.42
CA ARG A 54 4.82 -12.75 -13.01
C ARG A 54 4.94 -12.94 -11.50
N ILE A 55 6.10 -12.62 -10.93
CA ILE A 55 6.32 -12.66 -9.49
C ILE A 55 5.43 -11.64 -8.78
N ARG A 56 5.35 -10.41 -9.31
CA ARG A 56 4.44 -9.40 -8.78
C ARG A 56 2.99 -9.89 -8.75
N ARG A 57 2.54 -10.58 -9.81
CA ARG A 57 1.17 -11.13 -9.87
C ARG A 57 0.97 -12.22 -8.81
N ALA A 58 1.89 -13.16 -8.68
CA ALA A 58 1.82 -14.21 -7.67
C ALA A 58 1.73 -13.64 -6.24
N VAL A 59 2.55 -12.63 -5.91
CA VAL A 59 2.49 -11.94 -4.61
C VAL A 59 1.13 -11.25 -4.41
N LYS A 60 0.60 -10.60 -5.44
CA LYS A 60 -0.72 -9.95 -5.36
C LYS A 60 -1.84 -10.96 -5.12
N ASP A 61 -1.84 -12.07 -5.85
CA ASP A 61 -2.87 -13.10 -5.77
C ASP A 61 -2.83 -13.77 -4.38
N ALA A 62 -1.64 -14.13 -3.89
CA ALA A 62 -1.47 -14.73 -2.57
C ALA A 62 -1.87 -13.78 -1.42
N ALA A 63 -1.56 -12.48 -1.54
CA ALA A 63 -2.01 -11.49 -0.55
C ALA A 63 -3.54 -11.38 -0.52
N ALA A 64 -4.19 -11.42 -1.69
CA ALA A 64 -5.64 -11.39 -1.81
C ALA A 64 -6.29 -12.66 -1.23
N GLU A 65 -5.75 -13.84 -1.53
CA GLU A 65 -6.19 -15.13 -0.94
C GLU A 65 -6.04 -15.14 0.58
N SER A 66 -5.00 -14.49 1.09
CA SER A 66 -4.75 -14.35 2.53
C SER A 66 -5.57 -13.24 3.19
N GLY A 67 -6.32 -12.44 2.42
CA GLY A 67 -7.12 -11.32 2.93
C GLY A 67 -6.30 -10.16 3.51
N VAL A 68 -5.03 -10.02 3.12
CA VAL A 68 -4.11 -9.00 3.65
C VAL A 68 -3.62 -8.05 2.55
N SER A 69 -3.03 -6.92 2.96
CA SER A 69 -2.35 -6.03 2.02
C SER A 69 -1.07 -6.67 1.48
N ILE A 70 -0.65 -6.27 0.28
CA ILE A 70 0.63 -6.73 -0.31
C ILE A 70 1.81 -6.41 0.61
N SER A 71 1.83 -5.20 1.20
CA SER A 71 2.90 -4.79 2.11
C SER A 71 2.98 -5.72 3.32
N LEU A 72 1.85 -6.04 3.93
CA LEU A 72 1.80 -6.94 5.08
C LEU A 72 2.19 -8.37 4.68
N TYR A 73 1.73 -8.85 3.52
CA TYR A 73 2.12 -10.18 3.02
C TYR A 73 3.65 -10.31 2.85
N VAL A 74 4.28 -9.30 2.25
CA VAL A 74 5.74 -9.29 2.03
C VAL A 74 6.50 -9.14 3.35
N GLU A 75 6.02 -8.30 4.27
CA GLU A 75 6.61 -8.14 5.62
C GLU A 75 6.56 -9.46 6.41
N THR A 76 5.41 -10.14 6.41
CA THR A 76 5.25 -11.46 7.05
C THR A 76 6.15 -12.49 6.40
N LEU A 77 6.20 -12.54 5.06
CA LEU A 77 7.06 -13.48 4.34
C LEU A 77 8.54 -13.32 4.73
N PHE A 78 9.05 -12.09 4.82
CA PHE A 78 10.42 -11.85 5.27
C PHE A 78 10.63 -12.16 6.74
N SER A 79 9.63 -11.86 7.58
CA SER A 79 9.66 -12.19 9.01
C SER A 79 9.74 -13.70 9.24
N ASP A 80 8.99 -14.49 8.48
CA ASP A 80 9.01 -15.95 8.55
C ASP A 80 10.38 -16.51 8.12
N MET A 81 10.98 -15.95 7.07
CA MET A 81 12.33 -16.33 6.64
C MET A 81 13.39 -16.00 7.70
N LEU A 82 13.28 -14.84 8.34
CA LEU A 82 14.14 -14.44 9.45
C LEU A 82 13.95 -15.35 10.67
N ALA A 83 12.71 -15.69 11.01
CA ALA A 83 12.40 -16.59 12.12
C ALA A 83 12.94 -18.00 11.86
N ALA A 84 12.85 -18.50 10.62
CA ALA A 84 13.30 -19.83 10.25
C ALA A 84 14.83 -19.96 10.13
N GLN A 85 15.53 -18.95 9.63
CA GLN A 85 16.96 -19.05 9.27
C GLN A 85 17.87 -18.10 10.07
N GLY A 86 17.30 -17.24 10.91
CA GLY A 86 18.00 -16.17 11.62
C GLY A 86 18.48 -15.02 10.71
N ARG A 87 18.28 -15.13 9.39
CA ARG A 87 18.72 -14.15 8.38
C ARG A 87 17.93 -14.32 7.09
N LEU A 88 17.81 -13.24 6.32
CA LEU A 88 17.36 -13.36 4.93
C LEU A 88 18.44 -14.08 4.09
N PRO A 89 18.04 -14.92 3.12
CA PRO A 89 18.98 -15.65 2.29
C PRO A 89 19.82 -14.70 1.43
N LYS A 90 21.11 -15.02 1.31
CA LYS A 90 22.01 -14.32 0.40
C LYS A 90 21.73 -14.77 -1.03
N VAL A 91 21.52 -13.82 -1.92
CA VAL A 91 21.45 -14.10 -3.37
C VAL A 91 22.86 -13.97 -3.93
N HIS A 92 23.40 -15.05 -4.48
CA HIS A 92 24.65 -14.99 -5.24
C HIS A 92 24.35 -14.40 -6.62
N SER A 93 24.93 -13.24 -6.96
CA SER A 93 24.80 -12.69 -8.30
C SER A 93 25.59 -13.55 -9.29
N SER A 94 24.91 -14.27 -10.17
CA SER A 94 25.55 -14.85 -11.35
C SER A 94 25.75 -13.82 -12.47
N ARG A 95 25.17 -12.61 -12.35
CA ARG A 95 25.43 -11.51 -13.28
C ARG A 95 26.84 -10.99 -13.06
N GLN A 96 27.75 -11.42 -13.95
CA GLN A 96 28.88 -10.59 -14.33
C GLN A 96 28.35 -9.18 -14.60
N ARG A 97 28.87 -8.20 -13.86
CA ARG A 97 28.74 -6.79 -14.21
C ARG A 97 29.25 -6.66 -15.65
N PRO A 98 28.47 -6.15 -16.63
CA PRO A 98 29.08 -5.64 -17.83
C PRO A 98 30.04 -4.54 -17.36
N ALA A 99 31.33 -4.78 -17.52
CA ALA A 99 32.32 -3.72 -17.50
C ALA A 99 32.10 -2.91 -18.77
N ASP A 100 31.00 -2.15 -18.82
CA ASP A 100 30.85 -1.11 -19.83
C ASP A 100 31.46 0.15 -19.22
N GLU A 101 32.67 0.36 -19.68
CA GLU A 101 33.53 1.51 -19.53
C GLU A 101 32.72 2.79 -19.83
N LEU A 102 32.76 3.76 -18.91
CA LEU A 102 32.68 5.13 -19.34
C LEU A 102 34.12 5.51 -19.70
N PRO A 103 34.52 5.60 -20.99
CA PRO A 103 35.68 6.40 -21.31
C PRO A 103 35.30 7.82 -20.92
N VAL A 104 35.85 8.27 -19.79
CA VAL A 104 35.97 9.68 -19.53
C VAL A 104 36.75 10.20 -20.73
N LEU A 105 36.13 11.04 -21.56
CA LEU A 105 36.85 11.80 -22.58
C LEU A 105 37.86 12.68 -21.84
N GLU A 106 39.03 12.11 -21.61
CA GLU A 106 40.25 12.86 -21.39
C GLU A 106 40.57 13.61 -22.70
N GLU A 107 41.17 14.79 -22.56
CA GLU A 107 41.57 15.73 -23.62
C GLU A 107 40.45 16.69 -24.10
N ALA A 108 40.56 18.01 -23.95
CA ALA A 108 41.74 18.81 -24.21
C ALA A 108 41.96 19.92 -23.18
N THR A 109 42.95 19.75 -22.30
CA THR A 109 43.79 20.88 -21.90
C THR A 109 44.95 20.91 -22.89
N THR A 110 44.80 21.63 -24.01
CA THR A 110 45.96 22.03 -24.80
C THR A 110 46.61 23.19 -24.08
N HIS A 111 47.72 22.86 -23.42
CA HIS A 111 48.71 23.77 -22.89
C HIS A 111 49.79 23.97 -23.96
N ALA A 112 49.88 25.17 -24.56
CA ALA A 112 51.10 25.75 -25.18
C ALA A 112 50.69 27.13 -25.71
N ALA A 113 51.07 28.22 -25.03
CA ALA A 113 52.34 28.95 -25.17
C ALA A 113 52.28 29.97 -26.31
#